data_AF-A0A4Q8B3A3-F1
#
_entry.id   AF-A0A4Q8B3A3-F1
#
_cell.length_a   1.000
_cell.length_b   1.000
_cell.length_c   1.000
_cell.angle_alpha   90.00
_cell.angle_beta   90.00
_cell.angle_gamma   90.00
#
_symmetry.space_group_name_H-M   'P 1'
#
loop_
_entity.id
_entity.type
_entity.pdbx_description
1 polymer ?
#
loop_
_entity_poly.entity_id
_entity_poly.type
_entity_poly.pdbx_seq_one_letter_code
_entity_poly.pdbx_strand_id
1 'polypeptide(L)'
;MDAVLVVNADLGPLHRVTVQHAIRMLCRRVAEIHEAEPDQVIGVFPLPRVVRLVRYVVTRWRFSAGPAWSRAGVLRRDGRRCAYCDAPASTIDHILPRSRGGRNTWKNTTAACYECNQRKGDRTPAEAGMPLRREPATPSWAALAGR
;
A
#
# COMPACT_ATOMS: atom_id res chain seq x y z
N MET A 1 22.19 5.06 10.80
CA MET A 1 21.77 4.66 9.44
C MET A 1 20.71 3.60 9.62
N ASP A 2 19.43 3.92 9.41
CA ASP A 2 18.34 3.11 9.99
C ASP A 2 17.73 2.10 9.00
N ALA A 3 18.21 2.13 7.75
CA ALA A 3 17.65 1.37 6.65
C ALA A 3 18.73 0.73 5.76
N VAL A 4 18.63 -0.58 5.57
CA VAL A 4 19.49 -1.43 4.76
C VAL A 4 18.81 -1.69 3.42
N LEU A 5 19.53 -1.56 2.31
CA LEU A 5 18.98 -1.89 0.99
C LEU A 5 18.99 -3.40 0.77
N VAL A 6 17.86 -3.96 0.39
CA VAL A 6 17.76 -5.34 -0.12
C VAL A 6 17.82 -5.30 -1.63
N VAL A 7 18.78 -6.05 -2.20
CA VAL A 7 18.88 -6.28 -3.64
C VAL A 7 18.57 -7.74 -3.95
N ASN A 8 18.11 -7.98 -5.17
CA ASN A 8 17.83 -9.31 -5.67
C ASN A 8 19.14 -10.04 -6.04
N ALA A 9 19.06 -11.33 -6.41
CA ALA A 9 20.25 -12.14 -6.70
C ALA A 9 21.09 -11.61 -7.89
N ASP A 10 20.46 -10.87 -8.80
CA ASP A 10 21.03 -10.16 -9.96
C ASP A 10 21.49 -8.72 -9.62
N LEU A 11 21.53 -8.35 -8.33
CA LEU A 11 21.82 -7.02 -7.82
C LEU A 11 20.76 -5.95 -8.17
N GLY A 12 19.62 -6.34 -8.76
CA GLY A 12 18.51 -5.43 -9.00
C GLY A 12 17.91 -4.91 -7.68
N PRO A 13 17.67 -3.59 -7.52
CA PRO A 13 17.17 -3.04 -6.26
C PRO A 13 15.73 -3.48 -5.95
N LEU A 14 15.50 -3.95 -4.72
CA LEU A 14 14.17 -4.32 -4.24
C LEU A 14 13.59 -3.23 -3.35
N HIS A 15 13.90 -3.22 -2.07
CA HIS A 15 13.32 -2.32 -1.09
C HIS A 15 14.27 -2.13 0.08
N ARG A 16 13.92 -1.24 1.01
CA ARG A 16 14.69 -1.00 2.24
C ARG A 16 14.04 -1.69 3.43
N VAL A 17 14.85 -2.22 4.33
CA VAL A 17 14.42 -2.85 5.58
C VAL A 17 15.19 -2.25 6.75
N THR A 18 14.71 -2.43 7.98
CA THR A 18 15.45 -2.01 9.17
C THR A 18 16.71 -2.88 9.34
N VAL A 19 17.72 -2.34 10.03
CA VAL A 19 18.94 -3.08 10.35
C VAL A 19 18.63 -4.40 11.07
N GLN A 20 17.74 -4.39 12.07
CA GLN A 20 17.32 -5.60 12.79
C GLN A 20 16.71 -6.66 11.85
N HIS A 21 15.93 -6.24 10.85
CA HIS A 21 15.38 -7.16 9.86
C HIS A 21 16.49 -7.75 8.98
N ALA A 22 17.42 -6.93 8.51
CA ALA A 22 18.56 -7.38 7.71
C ALA A 22 19.40 -8.44 8.46
N ILE A 23 19.72 -8.20 9.74
CA ILE A 23 20.43 -9.18 10.58
C ILE A 23 19.63 -10.50 10.68
N ARG A 24 18.31 -10.44 10.88
CA ARG A 24 17.46 -11.65 10.87
C ARG A 24 17.53 -12.40 9.55
N MET A 25 17.62 -11.71 8.41
CA MET A 25 17.78 -12.33 7.09
C MET A 25 19.13 -13.06 6.96
N LEU A 26 20.22 -12.45 7.45
CA LEU A 26 21.55 -13.05 7.48
C LEU A 26 21.58 -14.32 8.35
N CYS A 27 21.06 -14.25 9.58
CA CYS A 27 20.97 -15.41 10.48
C CYS A 27 20.19 -16.59 9.85
N ARG A 28 19.11 -16.28 9.12
CA ARG A 28 18.28 -17.28 8.41
C ARG A 28 18.89 -17.75 7.09
N ARG A 29 20.03 -17.16 6.67
CA ARG A 29 20.72 -17.47 5.41
C ARG A 29 19.84 -17.28 4.17
N VAL A 30 18.91 -16.31 4.23
CA VAL A 30 18.08 -15.91 3.08
C VAL A 30 18.68 -14.72 2.33
N ALA A 31 19.71 -14.11 2.89
CA ALA A 31 20.49 -13.04 2.27
C ALA A 31 21.95 -13.11 2.70
N GLU A 32 22.81 -12.49 1.91
CA GLU A 32 24.24 -12.32 2.13
C GLU A 32 24.56 -10.83 2.22
N ILE A 33 25.64 -10.49 2.92
CA ILE A 33 26.14 -9.12 2.95
C ILE A 33 26.77 -8.82 1.59
N HIS A 34 26.29 -7.77 0.93
CA HIS A 34 26.90 -7.24 -0.29
C HIS A 34 27.80 -6.04 0.02
N GLU A 35 27.33 -5.15 0.90
CA GLU A 35 28.09 -4.01 1.43
C GLU A 35 27.84 -3.87 2.93
N ALA A 36 28.87 -3.52 3.70
CA ALA A 36 28.80 -3.28 5.13
C ALA A 36 29.74 -2.16 5.58
N GLU A 37 29.49 -1.60 6.76
CA GLU A 37 30.44 -0.78 7.51
C GLU A 37 31.29 -1.71 8.40
N PRO A 38 32.59 -1.91 8.11
CA PRO A 38 33.40 -2.91 8.83
C PRO A 38 33.62 -2.58 10.31
N ASP A 39 33.67 -1.29 10.63
CA ASP A 39 34.00 -0.79 11.98
C ASP A 39 32.82 -0.88 12.96
N GLN A 40 31.63 -1.27 12.48
CA GLN A 40 30.44 -1.43 13.30
C GLN A 40 29.93 -2.86 13.16
N VAL A 41 29.56 -3.48 14.28
CA VAL A 41 29.12 -4.88 14.33
C VAL A 41 27.81 -5.05 15.10
N ILE A 42 26.99 -6.00 14.66
CA ILE A 42 25.80 -6.46 15.38
C ILE A 42 25.89 -7.98 15.50
N GLY A 43 26.18 -8.44 16.72
CA GLY A 43 26.48 -9.85 16.98
C GLY A 43 27.74 -10.27 16.24
N VAL A 44 27.61 -11.22 15.32
CA VAL A 44 28.72 -11.75 14.50
C VAL A 44 28.81 -11.13 13.11
N PHE A 45 27.90 -10.20 12.77
CA PHE A 45 27.85 -9.59 11.45
C PHE A 45 28.34 -8.14 11.50
N PRO A 46 29.12 -7.67 10.52
CA PRO A 46 29.35 -6.24 10.35
C PRO A 46 28.03 -5.55 9.98
N LEU A 47 27.92 -4.25 10.27
CA LEU A 47 26.69 -3.49 10.07
C LEU A 47 26.36 -3.44 8.57
N PRO A 48 25.28 -4.10 8.11
CA PRO A 48 25.01 -4.20 6.68
C PRO A 48 24.46 -2.89 6.14
N ARG A 49 24.99 -2.43 4.99
CA ARG A 49 24.41 -1.34 4.18
C ARG A 49 23.54 -1.88 3.05
N VAL A 50 24.01 -2.97 2.43
CA VAL A 50 23.31 -3.67 1.35
C VAL A 50 23.35 -5.17 1.60
N VAL A 51 22.19 -5.83 1.55
CA VAL A 51 22.08 -7.28 1.58
C VAL A 51 21.50 -7.81 0.27
N ARG A 52 22.06 -8.90 -0.24
CA ARG A 52 21.63 -9.55 -1.48
C ARG A 52 20.89 -10.84 -1.16
N LEU A 53 19.73 -11.05 -1.78
CA LEU A 53 19.00 -12.32 -1.63
C LEU A 53 19.78 -13.47 -2.29
N VAL A 54 19.86 -14.61 -1.59
CA VAL A 54 20.55 -15.82 -2.09
C VAL A 54 19.83 -16.50 -3.25
N ARG A 55 18.55 -16.19 -3.46
CA ARG A 55 17.73 -16.69 -4.55
C ARG A 55 17.08 -15.53 -5.28
N TYR A 56 16.99 -15.66 -6.60
CA TYR A 56 16.26 -14.71 -7.43
C TYR A 56 14.77 -14.71 -7.05
N VAL A 57 14.24 -13.53 -6.73
CA VAL A 57 12.81 -13.33 -6.50
C VAL A 57 12.23 -12.55 -7.65
N VAL A 58 11.35 -13.20 -8.43
CA VAL A 58 10.54 -12.49 -9.42
C VAL A 58 9.60 -11.56 -8.66
N THR A 59 9.73 -10.24 -8.86
CA THR A 59 8.89 -9.25 -8.20
C THR A 59 7.51 -9.16 -8.84
N ARG A 60 6.79 -10.29 -8.96
CA ARG A 60 5.47 -10.33 -9.60
C ARG A 60 4.51 -9.31 -8.98
N TRP A 61 4.61 -9.03 -7.68
CA TRP A 61 3.83 -7.99 -6.99
C TRP A 61 4.02 -6.57 -7.53
N ARG A 62 5.17 -6.26 -8.16
CA ARG A 62 5.39 -5.00 -8.89
C ARG A 62 4.60 -4.93 -10.19
N PHE A 63 4.26 -6.10 -10.76
CA PHE A 63 3.51 -6.27 -12.00
C PHE A 63 2.08 -6.79 -11.78
N SER A 64 1.71 -7.16 -10.55
CA SER A 64 0.36 -7.53 -10.14
C SER A 64 -0.56 -6.30 -10.17
N ALA A 65 -1.86 -6.53 -10.34
CA ALA A 65 -2.95 -5.59 -10.68
C ALA A 65 -3.20 -4.37 -9.74
N GLY A 66 -2.15 -3.68 -9.31
CA GLY A 66 -2.21 -2.59 -8.34
C GLY A 66 -2.17 -3.08 -6.89
N PRO A 67 -2.16 -2.13 -5.94
CA PRO A 67 -2.17 -2.42 -4.52
C PRO A 67 -3.48 -3.11 -4.12
N ALA A 68 -3.39 -3.99 -3.11
CA ALA A 68 -4.57 -4.62 -2.52
C ALA A 68 -5.51 -3.57 -1.95
N TRP A 69 -6.82 -3.80 -2.08
CA TRP A 69 -7.83 -2.92 -1.52
C TRP A 69 -7.71 -2.83 0.00
N SER A 70 -7.86 -1.61 0.53
CA SER A 70 -8.03 -1.38 1.97
C SER A 70 -8.80 -0.09 2.22
N ARG A 71 -9.55 -0.01 3.32
CA ARG A 71 -10.28 1.21 3.72
C ARG A 71 -9.36 2.42 3.83
N ALA A 72 -8.21 2.26 4.48
CA ALA A 72 -7.20 3.30 4.58
C ALA A 72 -6.66 3.71 3.20
N GLY A 73 -6.49 2.74 2.30
CA GLY A 73 -6.10 2.99 0.92
C GLY A 73 -7.11 3.81 0.13
N VAL A 74 -8.42 3.53 0.27
CA VAL A 74 -9.49 4.32 -0.37
C VAL A 74 -9.47 5.77 0.12
N LEU A 75 -9.41 5.98 1.44
CA LEU A 75 -9.30 7.32 2.02
C LEU A 75 -8.06 8.06 1.52
N ARG A 76 -6.91 7.38 1.39
CA ARG A 76 -5.69 7.98 0.86
C ARG A 76 -5.80 8.32 -0.62
N ARG A 77 -6.29 7.38 -1.44
CA ARG A 77 -6.52 7.56 -2.88
C ARG A 77 -7.35 8.81 -3.15
N ASP A 78 -8.40 9.01 -2.36
CA ASP A 78 -9.35 10.10 -2.54
C ASP A 78 -8.93 11.38 -1.77
N GLY A 79 -7.69 11.43 -1.27
CA GLY A 79 -7.15 12.60 -0.56
C GLY A 79 -7.93 12.97 0.72
N ARG A 80 -8.62 11.99 1.33
CA ARG A 80 -9.55 12.17 2.45
C ARG A 80 -10.64 13.20 2.14
N ARG A 81 -11.12 13.26 0.90
CA ARG A 81 -12.23 14.11 0.47
C ARG A 81 -13.45 13.28 0.11
N CYS A 82 -14.62 13.75 0.52
CA CYS A 82 -15.88 13.12 0.22
C CYS A 82 -16.16 13.19 -1.28
N ALA A 83 -16.41 12.05 -1.92
CA ALA A 83 -16.67 12.02 -3.35
C ALA A 83 -17.99 12.68 -3.75
N TYR A 84 -18.88 12.98 -2.80
CA TYR A 84 -20.17 13.63 -3.05
C TYR A 84 -20.12 15.15 -2.85
N CYS A 85 -19.47 15.63 -1.78
CA CYS A 85 -19.49 17.05 -1.38
C CYS A 85 -18.10 17.70 -1.22
N ASP A 86 -17.01 16.96 -1.42
CA ASP A 86 -15.61 17.38 -1.23
C ASP A 86 -15.21 17.74 0.23
N ALA A 87 -16.13 17.70 1.19
CA ALA A 87 -15.83 17.84 2.61
C ALA A 87 -14.87 16.74 3.12
N PRO A 88 -14.19 16.93 4.26
CA PRO A 88 -13.33 15.90 4.84
C PRO A 88 -14.05 14.56 5.03
N ALA A 89 -13.43 13.48 4.54
CA ALA A 89 -13.95 12.13 4.61
C ALA A 89 -13.27 11.32 5.72
N SER A 90 -14.10 10.64 6.52
CA SER A 90 -13.68 9.72 7.58
C SER A 90 -14.22 8.30 7.35
N THR A 91 -15.16 8.15 6.41
CA THR A 91 -15.75 6.87 6.04
C THR A 91 -15.49 6.49 4.60
N ILE A 92 -15.76 5.23 4.28
CA ILE A 92 -15.88 4.77 2.91
C ILE A 92 -17.33 4.40 2.66
N ASP A 93 -17.78 4.66 1.45
CA ASP A 93 -19.09 4.28 0.94
C ASP A 93 -18.93 3.31 -0.23
N HIS A 94 -19.90 2.42 -0.41
CA HIS A 94 -19.96 1.48 -1.52
C HIS A 94 -20.92 1.99 -2.60
N ILE A 95 -20.46 2.16 -3.83
CA ILE A 95 -21.29 2.64 -4.96
C ILE A 95 -22.47 1.71 -5.18
N LEU A 96 -22.22 0.42 -5.37
CA LEU A 96 -23.21 -0.63 -5.17
C LEU A 96 -23.18 -1.02 -3.69
N PRO A 97 -24.28 -0.83 -2.94
CA PRO A 97 -24.34 -1.13 -1.51
C PRO A 97 -24.06 -2.60 -1.20
N ARG A 98 -23.46 -2.87 -0.03
CA ARG A 98 -23.15 -4.25 0.41
C ARG A 98 -24.39 -5.13 0.52
N SER A 99 -25.51 -4.58 0.98
CA SER A 99 -26.81 -5.27 1.05
C SER A 99 -27.30 -5.77 -0.31
N ARG A 100 -26.79 -5.18 -1.41
CA ARG A 100 -27.12 -5.53 -2.79
C ARG A 100 -25.96 -6.22 -3.52
N GLY A 101 -25.03 -6.84 -2.79
CA GLY A 101 -23.91 -7.59 -3.36
C GLY A 101 -22.66 -6.76 -3.70
N GLY A 102 -22.63 -5.49 -3.29
CA GLY A 102 -21.46 -4.63 -3.42
C GLY A 102 -20.20 -5.18 -2.77
N ARG A 103 -19.13 -5.35 -3.56
CA ARG A 103 -17.84 -5.88 -3.07
C ARG A 103 -16.90 -4.77 -2.60
N ASN A 104 -15.95 -5.15 -1.75
CA ASN A 104 -14.82 -4.31 -1.34
C ASN A 104 -13.78 -4.25 -2.48
N THR A 105 -13.99 -3.38 -3.45
CA THR A 105 -13.07 -3.16 -4.57
C THR A 105 -12.79 -1.68 -4.75
N TRP A 106 -11.65 -1.37 -5.35
CA TRP A 106 -11.29 0.01 -5.66
C TRP A 106 -12.37 0.72 -6.47
N LYS A 107 -12.94 0.05 -7.47
CA LYS A 107 -13.97 0.62 -8.35
C LYS A 107 -15.37 0.71 -7.72
N ASN A 108 -15.63 -0.01 -6.62
CA ASN A 108 -16.93 0.02 -5.94
C ASN A 108 -16.90 0.83 -4.64
N THR A 109 -15.77 1.38 -4.23
CA THR A 109 -15.66 2.11 -2.95
C THR A 109 -15.05 3.49 -3.14
N THR A 110 -15.55 4.44 -2.38
CA THR A 110 -15.11 5.84 -2.40
C THR A 110 -15.07 6.42 -1.00
N ALA A 111 -14.23 7.42 -0.77
CA ALA A 111 -14.23 8.18 0.46
C ALA A 111 -15.52 9.02 0.57
N ALA A 112 -16.13 9.03 1.76
CA ALA A 112 -17.34 9.78 2.07
C ALA A 112 -17.24 10.43 3.45
N CYS A 113 -17.91 11.57 3.63
CA CYS A 113 -18.23 12.07 4.97
C CYS A 113 -19.40 11.26 5.55
N TYR A 114 -19.57 11.33 6.87
CA TYR A 114 -20.63 10.61 7.56
C TYR A 114 -22.03 10.98 7.02
N GLU A 115 -22.30 12.28 6.87
CA GLU A 115 -23.60 12.79 6.42
C GLU A 115 -23.99 12.28 5.02
N CYS A 116 -23.07 12.38 4.05
CA CYS A 116 -23.33 11.89 2.69
C CYS A 116 -23.47 10.36 2.66
N ASN A 117 -22.65 9.64 3.42
CA ASN A 117 -22.74 8.19 3.51
C ASN A 117 -24.10 7.74 4.06
N GLN A 118 -24.58 8.37 5.13
CA GLN A 118 -25.90 8.11 5.71
C GLN A 118 -27.04 8.51 4.76
N ARG A 119 -26.91 9.67 4.09
CA ARG A 119 -27.91 10.13 3.11
C ARG A 119 -28.05 9.14 1.95
N LYS A 120 -26.95 8.60 1.41
CA LYS A 120 -27.02 7.60 0.35
C LYS A 120 -27.63 6.29 0.86
N GLY A 121 -27.12 5.79 1.99
CA GLY A 121 -27.62 4.56 2.61
C GLY A 121 -27.44 3.34 1.72
N ASP A 122 -28.50 2.55 1.60
CA ASP A 122 -28.55 1.30 0.82
C ASP A 122 -28.91 1.52 -0.66
N ARG A 123 -28.81 2.75 -1.16
CA ARG A 123 -29.04 3.13 -2.55
C ARG A 123 -27.73 3.32 -3.32
N THR A 124 -27.81 3.27 -4.64
CA THR A 124 -26.73 3.71 -5.55
C THR A 124 -26.65 5.24 -5.61
N PRO A 125 -25.53 5.84 -6.03
CA PRO A 125 -25.40 7.28 -6.26
C PRO A 125 -26.52 7.85 -7.15
N ALA A 126 -26.92 7.12 -8.20
CA ALA A 126 -28.00 7.52 -9.11
C ALA A 126 -29.36 7.55 -8.40
N GLU A 127 -29.72 6.48 -7.68
CA GLU A 127 -30.97 6.39 -6.91
C GLU A 127 -31.07 7.43 -5.78
N ALA A 128 -29.92 7.83 -5.21
CA ALA A 128 -29.88 8.85 -4.17
C ALA A 128 -29.84 10.30 -4.70
N GLY A 129 -29.70 10.49 -6.03
CA GLY A 129 -29.48 11.80 -6.63
C GLY A 129 -28.15 12.44 -6.18
N MET A 130 -27.13 11.61 -5.95
CA MET A 130 -25.84 12.00 -5.39
C MET A 130 -24.72 11.65 -6.37
N PRO A 131 -24.55 12.41 -7.47
CA PRO A 131 -23.52 12.11 -8.46
C PRO A 131 -22.12 12.18 -7.81
N LEU A 132 -21.26 11.23 -8.21
CA LEU A 132 -19.86 11.24 -7.80
C LEU A 132 -19.13 12.38 -8.50
N ARG A 133 -18.34 13.13 -7.74
CA ARG A 133 -17.46 14.18 -8.28
C ARG A 133 -16.24 13.63 -9.00
N ARG A 134 -15.85 12.40 -8.69
CA ARG A 134 -14.70 11.68 -9.28
C ARG A 134 -15.03 10.20 -9.38
N GLU A 135 -14.70 9.58 -10.51
CA GLU A 135 -14.86 8.14 -10.65
C GLU A 135 -13.75 7.38 -9.90
N PRO A 136 -14.09 6.33 -9.14
CA PRO A 136 -13.08 5.56 -8.43
C PRO A 136 -12.33 4.62 -9.36
N ALA A 137 -11.01 4.77 -9.38
CA ALA A 137 -10.09 3.91 -10.10
C ALA A 137 -9.25 3.04 -9.15
N THR A 138 -8.65 1.98 -9.70
CA THR A 138 -7.58 1.24 -9.02
C THR A 138 -6.31 2.10 -9.05
N PRO A 139 -5.75 2.51 -7.90
CA PRO A 139 -4.56 3.34 -7.89
C PRO A 139 -3.32 2.53 -8.29
N SER A 140 -2.28 3.21 -8.78
CA SER A 140 -0.96 2.60 -8.86
C SER A 140 -0.29 2.58 -7.48
N TRP A 141 0.77 1.78 -7.32
CA TRP A 141 1.58 1.82 -6.10
C TRP A 141 2.16 3.22 -5.84
N ALA A 142 2.60 3.92 -6.90
CA ALA A 142 3.09 5.30 -6.79
C ALA A 142 2.01 6.27 -6.29
N ALA A 143 0.78 6.15 -6.78
CA ALA A 143 -0.34 7.00 -6.37
C ALA A 143 -0.74 6.79 -4.90
N LEU A 144 -0.57 5.59 -4.34
CA LEU A 144 -0.83 5.33 -2.91
C LEU A 144 0.36 5.63 -1.99
N ALA A 145 1.58 5.65 -2.51
CA ALA A 145 2.78 5.94 -1.72
C ALA A 145 2.98 7.45 -1.49
N GLY A 146 2.30 8.30 -2.26
CA GLY A 146 2.35 9.76 -2.09
C GLY A 146 1.48 10.26 -0.94
N ARG A 147 2.13 10.99 -0.02
CA ARG A 147 1.63 11.70 1.18
C ARG A 147 1.54 10.85 2.45
#